data_AF-A0A973HXE9-F1
#
_entry.id   AF-A0A973HXE9-F1
#
_cell.length_a   1.000
_cell.length_b   1.000
_cell.length_c   1.000
_cell.angle_alpha   90.00
_cell.angle_beta   90.00
_cell.angle_gamma   90.00
#
_symmetry.space_group_name_H-M   'P 1'
#
loop_
_entity.id
_entity.type
_entity.pdbx_description
1 polymer ?
#
loop_
_entity_poly.entity_id
_entity_poly.type
_entity_poly.pdbx_seq_one_letter_code
_entity_poly.pdbx_strand_id
1 'polypeptide(L)'
;MNSPLNKYDKTLTPWYKEPWMLLVAGVPIIAICWGMVILTLAFTGKDSLVSDSYYKDGMAYTENKTLINKAKRLQVKADMVYNQDEIRIILSGYLDEQPTFLQLQLIHPTLETRDESVLLQQTSDGSYLGLSENSHLGKRKLWLQSPEQEWMLKDEALIENGKALSLRQ
;
A
#
# COMPACT_ATOMS: atom_id res chain seq x y z
N MET A 1 -33.68 -53.91 69.73
CA MET A 1 -33.58 -52.46 69.98
C MET A 1 -33.30 -51.76 68.66
N ASN A 2 -34.23 -50.95 68.20
CA ASN A 2 -34.19 -50.14 66.98
C ASN A 2 -33.48 -48.81 67.25
N SER A 3 -32.27 -48.65 66.70
CA SER A 3 -31.58 -47.36 66.72
C SER A 3 -32.32 -46.34 65.84
N PRO A 4 -32.61 -45.11 66.31
CA PRO A 4 -33.25 -44.11 65.48
C PRO A 4 -32.28 -43.63 64.39
N LEU A 5 -32.75 -43.59 63.14
CA LEU A 5 -32.02 -43.00 62.02
C LEU A 5 -31.93 -41.48 62.26
N ASN A 6 -30.72 -41.00 62.55
CA ASN A 6 -30.42 -39.58 62.62
C ASN A 6 -30.71 -38.94 61.25
N LYS A 7 -31.75 -38.11 61.16
CA LYS A 7 -32.06 -37.34 59.95
C LYS A 7 -31.00 -36.25 59.81
N TYR A 8 -30.12 -36.42 58.83
CA TYR A 8 -29.33 -35.31 58.31
C TYR A 8 -30.29 -34.39 57.56
N ASP A 9 -30.77 -33.34 58.23
CA ASP A 9 -31.42 -32.20 57.57
C ASP A 9 -30.36 -31.44 56.77
N LYS A 10 -30.05 -31.97 55.59
CA LYS A 10 -29.25 -31.27 54.59
C LYS A 10 -30.12 -30.12 54.10
N THR A 11 -29.89 -28.92 54.64
CA THR A 11 -30.51 -27.70 54.13
C THR A 11 -30.19 -27.59 52.65
N LEU A 12 -31.19 -27.80 51.80
CA LEU A 12 -31.06 -27.67 50.36
C LEU A 12 -30.80 -26.20 50.04
N THR A 13 -29.53 -25.84 49.94
CA THR A 13 -29.13 -24.52 49.49
C THR A 13 -29.55 -24.38 48.03
N PRO A 14 -30.17 -23.26 47.63
CA PRO A 14 -30.56 -23.07 46.23
C PRO A 14 -29.34 -23.25 45.32
N TRP A 15 -29.53 -23.99 44.22
CA TRP A 15 -28.48 -24.34 43.25
C TRP A 15 -27.62 -23.15 42.80
N TYR A 16 -28.19 -21.94 42.81
CA TYR A 16 -27.51 -20.71 42.42
C TYR A 16 -26.52 -20.13 43.43
N LYS A 17 -26.48 -20.64 44.66
CA LYS A 17 -25.59 -20.16 45.72
C LYS A 17 -24.35 -21.03 45.90
N GLU A 18 -24.24 -22.12 45.16
CA GLU A 18 -23.11 -23.03 45.30
C GLU A 18 -21.93 -22.57 44.42
N PRO A 19 -20.70 -22.53 44.97
CA PRO A 19 -19.54 -21.91 44.30
C PRO A 19 -19.18 -22.59 42.97
N TRP A 20 -19.51 -23.88 42.81
CA TRP A 20 -19.30 -24.59 41.54
C TRP A 20 -20.17 -24.08 40.40
N MET A 21 -21.33 -23.49 40.69
CA MET A 21 -22.16 -22.92 39.64
C MET A 21 -21.51 -21.69 38.98
N LEU A 22 -20.72 -20.92 39.74
CA LEU A 22 -19.95 -19.80 39.19
C LEU A 22 -18.93 -20.27 38.16
N LEU A 23 -18.39 -21.49 38.27
CA LEU A 23 -17.51 -22.05 37.24
C LEU A 23 -18.31 -22.47 36.00
N VAL A 24 -19.45 -23.15 36.19
CA VAL A 24 -20.31 -23.60 35.08
C VAL A 24 -20.85 -22.43 34.26
N ALA A 25 -21.26 -21.34 34.92
CA ALA A 25 -21.77 -20.14 34.25
C ALA A 25 -20.64 -19.17 33.87
N GLY A 26 -19.57 -19.09 34.65
CA GLY A 26 -18.47 -18.16 34.42
C GLY A 26 -17.65 -18.50 33.18
N VAL A 27 -17.35 -19.78 32.94
CA VAL A 27 -16.60 -20.22 31.75
C VAL A 27 -17.26 -19.78 30.43
N PRO A 28 -18.55 -20.03 30.17
CA PRO A 28 -19.18 -19.58 28.93
C PRO A 28 -19.28 -18.05 28.85
N ILE A 29 -19.50 -17.35 29.97
CA ILE A 29 -19.52 -15.87 29.97
C ILE A 29 -18.16 -15.30 29.58
N ILE A 30 -17.08 -15.82 30.17
CA ILE A 30 -15.70 -15.41 29.84
C ILE A 30 -15.39 -15.71 28.37
N ALA A 31 -15.81 -16.87 27.85
CA ALA A 31 -15.62 -17.23 26.44
C ALA A 31 -16.29 -16.23 25.49
N ILE A 32 -17.52 -15.79 25.82
CA ILE A 32 -18.26 -14.78 25.03
C ILE A 32 -17.53 -13.42 25.08
N CYS A 33 -17.11 -12.98 26.27
CA CYS A 33 -16.33 -11.74 26.42
C CYS A 33 -15.02 -11.80 25.63
N TRP A 34 -14.31 -12.93 25.69
CA TRP A 34 -13.06 -13.11 24.95
C TRP A 34 -13.29 -13.12 23.43
N GLY A 35 -14.37 -13.77 22.98
CA GLY A 35 -14.81 -13.72 21.59
C GLY A 35 -15.08 -12.29 21.11
N MET A 36 -15.74 -11.46 21.93
CA MET A 36 -15.96 -10.04 21.63
C MET A 36 -14.65 -9.24 21.57
N VAL A 37 -13.67 -9.52 22.44
CA VAL A 37 -12.33 -8.91 22.38
C VAL A 37 -11.62 -9.29 21.08
N ILE A 38 -11.64 -10.57 20.70
CA ILE A 38 -11.03 -11.03 19.45
C ILE A 38 -11.74 -10.42 18.25
N LEU A 39 -13.08 -10.33 18.28
CA LEU A 39 -13.88 -9.73 17.23
C LEU A 39 -13.57 -8.23 17.07
N THR A 40 -13.49 -7.50 18.19
CA THR A 40 -13.13 -6.07 18.17
C THR A 40 -11.68 -5.86 17.72
N LEU A 41 -10.76 -6.74 18.09
CA LEU A 41 -9.38 -6.73 17.56
C LEU A 41 -9.32 -7.10 16.08
N ALA A 42 -10.21 -7.94 15.56
CA ALA A 42 -10.29 -8.25 14.14
C ALA A 42 -10.84 -7.06 13.32
N PHE A 43 -11.82 -6.32 13.87
CA PHE A 43 -12.36 -5.12 13.21
C PHE A 43 -11.48 -3.87 13.38
N THR A 44 -10.81 -3.72 14.52
CA THR A 44 -9.95 -2.56 14.82
C THR A 44 -8.50 -2.79 14.42
N GLY A 45 -8.09 -4.05 14.37
CA GLY A 45 -6.86 -4.50 13.75
C GLY A 45 -6.95 -4.14 12.29
N LYS A 46 -6.43 -2.96 11.98
CA LYS A 46 -6.22 -2.46 10.64
C LYS A 46 -5.78 -3.63 9.77
N ASP A 47 -6.68 -4.11 8.92
CA ASP A 47 -6.30 -4.75 7.69
C ASP A 47 -5.35 -3.75 7.02
N SER A 48 -4.05 -4.00 7.20
CA SER A 48 -3.09 -3.65 6.18
C SER A 48 -3.73 -4.11 4.88
N LEU A 49 -3.95 -3.18 3.95
CA LEU A 49 -4.55 -3.37 2.63
C LEU A 49 -3.79 -4.43 1.80
N VAL A 50 -3.85 -5.69 2.22
CA VAL A 50 -3.22 -6.84 1.60
C VAL A 50 -4.34 -7.83 1.34
N SER A 51 -5.18 -7.55 0.35
CA SER A 51 -5.88 -8.60 -0.42
C SER A 51 -6.69 -8.05 -1.59
N ASP A 52 -6.17 -7.07 -2.32
CA ASP A 52 -6.69 -6.79 -3.67
C ASP A 52 -5.56 -6.45 -4.65
N SER A 53 -4.46 -5.87 -4.13
CA SER A 53 -3.21 -5.69 -4.88
C SER A 53 -2.49 -7.02 -5.18
N TYR A 54 -2.57 -8.04 -4.31
CA TYR A 54 -1.78 -9.26 -4.47
C TYR A 54 -2.20 -10.13 -5.68
N TYR A 55 -3.49 -10.16 -6.03
CA TYR A 55 -3.96 -10.87 -7.23
C TYR A 55 -3.74 -10.05 -8.51
N LYS A 56 -3.77 -8.71 -8.39
CA LYS A 56 -3.44 -7.79 -9.48
C LYS A 56 -1.93 -7.69 -9.73
N ASP A 57 -1.09 -7.97 -8.73
CA ASP A 57 0.37 -7.88 -8.84
C ASP A 57 0.94 -8.85 -9.87
N GLY A 58 0.39 -10.07 -10.00
CA GLY A 58 0.86 -11.03 -11.02
C GLY A 58 0.62 -10.53 -12.45
N MET A 59 -0.54 -9.90 -12.69
CA MET A 59 -0.90 -9.30 -13.98
C MET A 59 -0.14 -7.99 -14.22
N ALA A 60 -0.15 -7.08 -13.25
CA ALA A 60 0.58 -5.81 -13.31
C ALA A 60 2.09 -6.02 -13.44
N TYR A 61 2.65 -7.09 -12.88
CA TYR A 61 4.07 -7.45 -13.07
C TYR A 61 4.36 -7.91 -14.50
N THR A 62 3.45 -8.67 -15.11
CA THR A 62 3.59 -9.11 -16.51
C THR A 62 3.42 -7.94 -17.47
N GLU A 63 2.43 -7.08 -17.23
CA GLU A 63 2.18 -5.86 -17.99
C GLU A 63 3.37 -4.91 -17.87
N ASN A 64 3.85 -4.63 -16.66
CA ASN A 64 5.03 -3.79 -16.48
C ASN A 64 6.27 -4.33 -17.24
N LYS A 65 6.47 -5.64 -17.32
CA LYS A 65 7.58 -6.23 -18.09
C LYS A 65 7.46 -5.94 -19.58
N THR A 66 6.26 -6.01 -20.17
CA THR A 66 6.09 -5.71 -21.60
C THR A 66 6.35 -4.23 -21.88
N LEU A 67 5.83 -3.34 -21.03
CA LEU A 67 6.05 -1.88 -21.13
C LEU A 67 7.54 -1.51 -20.99
N ILE A 68 8.25 -2.14 -20.04
CA ILE A 68 9.68 -1.94 -19.81
C ILE A 68 10.52 -2.48 -20.98
N ASN A 69 10.17 -3.64 -21.52
CA ASN A 69 10.86 -4.19 -22.69
C ASN A 69 10.62 -3.32 -23.94
N LYS A 70 9.42 -2.73 -24.08
CA LYS A 70 9.11 -1.77 -25.14
C LYS A 70 9.98 -0.52 -25.02
N ALA A 71 10.07 0.08 -23.83
CA ALA A 71 10.93 1.23 -23.56
C ALA A 71 12.40 0.94 -23.94
N LYS A 72 12.90 -0.26 -23.57
CA LYS A 72 14.26 -0.69 -23.91
C LYS A 72 14.47 -0.84 -25.42
N ARG A 73 13.50 -1.42 -26.13
CA ARG A 73 13.56 -1.58 -27.60
C ARG A 73 13.59 -0.24 -28.32
N LEU A 74 12.82 0.73 -27.82
CA LEU A 74 12.76 2.10 -28.36
C LEU A 74 13.94 2.98 -27.87
N GLN A 75 14.82 2.44 -27.02
CA GLN A 75 15.93 3.16 -26.38
C GLN A 75 15.51 4.48 -25.73
N VAL A 76 14.35 4.47 -25.07
CA VAL A 76 13.82 5.65 -24.40
C VAL A 76 14.76 6.07 -23.27
N LYS A 77 15.10 7.35 -23.26
CA LYS A 77 15.88 8.04 -22.23
C LYS A 77 15.10 9.28 -21.83
N ALA A 78 15.12 9.60 -20.54
CA ALA A 78 14.43 10.75 -20.02
C ALA A 78 15.38 11.57 -19.14
N ASP A 79 15.68 12.80 -19.53
CA ASP A 79 16.45 13.72 -18.70
C ASP A 79 15.48 14.58 -17.90
N MET A 80 15.47 14.38 -16.58
CA MET A 80 14.61 15.08 -15.63
C MET A 80 15.37 16.19 -14.93
N VAL A 81 14.73 17.35 -14.77
CA VAL A 81 15.17 18.43 -13.89
C VAL A 81 14.05 18.71 -12.91
N TYR A 82 14.36 18.64 -11.62
CA TYR A 82 13.43 18.97 -10.55
C TYR A 82 13.77 20.35 -9.98
N ASN A 83 12.80 21.27 -9.96
CA ASN A 83 12.97 22.62 -9.45
C ASN A 83 11.82 22.97 -8.50
N GLN A 84 12.02 22.70 -7.21
CA GLN A 84 11.05 22.86 -6.12
C GLN A 84 9.69 22.19 -6.39
N ASP A 85 8.82 22.84 -7.15
CA ASP A 85 7.45 22.36 -7.42
C ASP A 85 7.28 22.03 -8.91
N GLU A 86 8.26 22.35 -9.77
CA GLU A 86 8.22 22.07 -11.21
C GLU A 86 9.14 20.90 -11.57
N ILE A 87 8.58 19.95 -12.31
CA ILE A 87 9.30 18.81 -12.88
C ILE A 87 9.33 18.98 -14.38
N ARG A 88 10.52 19.11 -14.94
CA ARG A 88 10.74 19.16 -16.39
C ARG A 88 11.42 17.89 -16.86
N ILE A 89 10.88 17.25 -17.89
CA ILE A 89 11.47 16.06 -18.49
C ILE A 89 11.69 16.30 -19.98
N ILE A 90 12.86 15.92 -20.47
CA ILE A 90 13.17 15.87 -21.89
C ILE A 90 13.26 14.40 -22.28
N LEU A 91 12.41 13.99 -23.22
CA LEU A 91 12.37 12.62 -23.71
C LEU A 91 13.27 12.48 -24.94
N SER A 92 14.00 11.39 -25.04
CA SER A 92 14.85 11.06 -26.18
C SER A 92 14.75 9.57 -26.49
N GLY A 93 14.66 9.20 -27.77
CA GLY A 93 14.55 7.80 -28.17
C GLY A 93 14.05 7.65 -29.60
N TYR A 94 13.87 6.40 -30.03
CA TYR A 94 13.25 6.07 -31.31
C TYR A 94 11.74 5.94 -31.11
N LEU A 95 11.07 7.07 -30.94
CA LEU A 95 9.62 7.16 -30.80
C LEU A 95 9.04 7.63 -32.13
N ASP A 96 8.03 6.92 -32.64
CA ASP A 96 7.36 7.30 -33.90
C ASP A 96 6.65 8.65 -33.78
N GLU A 97 6.06 8.90 -32.61
CA GLU A 97 5.43 10.17 -32.24
C GLU A 97 5.82 10.55 -30.80
N GLN A 98 5.79 11.83 -30.45
CA GLN A 98 6.01 12.26 -29.07
C GLN A 98 4.67 12.21 -28.31
N PRO A 99 4.59 11.53 -27.15
CA PRO A 99 3.34 11.40 -26.41
C PRO A 99 2.83 12.76 -25.93
N THR A 100 1.52 12.96 -25.90
CA THR A 100 0.92 14.25 -25.48
C THR A 100 1.09 14.50 -23.99
N PHE A 101 1.11 13.42 -23.21
CA PHE A 101 1.32 13.46 -21.76
C PHE A 101 2.10 12.23 -21.28
N LEU A 102 2.77 12.40 -20.15
CA LEU A 102 3.47 11.34 -19.44
C LEU A 102 2.97 11.30 -18.00
N GLN A 103 3.00 10.13 -17.39
CA GLN A 103 2.71 9.99 -15.97
C GLN A 103 4.00 9.61 -15.25
N LEU A 104 4.37 10.41 -14.26
CA LEU A 104 5.51 10.17 -13.40
C LEU A 104 5.02 9.79 -12.01
N GLN A 105 5.44 8.63 -11.52
CA GLN A 105 5.23 8.24 -10.13
C GLN A 105 6.53 8.36 -9.35
N LEU A 106 6.45 9.07 -8.23
CA LEU A 106 7.53 9.36 -7.30
C LEU A 106 7.32 8.53 -6.05
N ILE A 107 7.94 7.35 -5.99
CA ILE A 107 7.72 6.38 -4.93
C ILE A 107 8.78 6.55 -3.84
N HIS A 108 8.33 6.77 -2.61
CA HIS A 108 9.17 6.87 -1.44
C HIS A 108 9.58 5.47 -0.96
N PRO A 109 10.85 5.25 -0.56
CA PRO A 109 11.35 3.90 -0.25
C PRO A 109 10.70 3.23 0.96
N THR A 110 10.12 3.99 1.88
CA THR A 110 9.61 3.48 3.17
C THR A 110 8.19 3.93 3.54
N LEU A 111 7.60 4.88 2.83
CA LEU A 111 6.33 5.51 3.24
C LEU A 111 5.43 5.70 2.02
N GLU A 112 4.51 4.76 1.81
CA GLU A 112 3.55 4.81 0.68
C GLU A 112 2.69 6.09 0.71
N THR A 113 2.45 6.65 1.90
CA THR A 113 1.71 7.92 2.05
C THR A 113 2.45 9.15 1.47
N ARG A 114 3.70 8.99 1.02
CA ARG A 114 4.50 10.04 0.38
C ARG A 114 4.73 9.77 -1.11
N ASP A 115 4.04 8.77 -1.65
CA ASP A 115 4.04 8.48 -3.07
C ASP A 115 3.14 9.49 -3.78
N GLU A 116 3.67 10.12 -4.82
CA GLU A 116 2.95 11.10 -5.61
C GLU A 116 2.94 10.69 -7.08
N SER A 117 1.81 10.88 -7.74
CA SER A 117 1.67 10.71 -9.19
C SER A 117 1.50 12.08 -9.83
N VAL A 118 2.49 12.51 -10.59
CA VAL A 118 2.51 13.78 -11.31
C VAL A 118 2.19 13.52 -12.78
N LEU A 119 1.19 14.23 -13.30
CA LEU A 119 0.91 14.25 -14.73
C LEU A 119 1.80 15.31 -15.40
N LEU A 120 2.57 14.90 -16.39
CA LEU A 120 3.45 15.77 -17.15
C LEU A 120 2.81 16.02 -18.52
N GLN A 121 2.64 17.27 -18.90
CA GLN A 121 2.07 17.65 -20.19
C GLN A 121 3.18 18.11 -21.16
N GLN A 122 3.05 17.74 -22.43
CA GLN A 122 3.97 18.21 -23.46
C GLN A 122 3.82 19.73 -23.64
N THR A 123 4.95 20.43 -23.61
CA THR A 123 5.06 21.87 -23.86
C THR A 123 5.42 22.11 -25.33
N SER A 124 5.21 23.34 -25.83
CA SER A 124 5.58 23.75 -27.20
C SER A 124 7.02 23.43 -27.60
N ASP A 125 7.91 23.36 -26.62
CA ASP A 125 9.35 23.16 -26.81
C ASP A 125 9.75 21.67 -26.87
N GLY A 126 8.77 20.75 -26.83
CA GLY A 126 8.98 19.30 -26.82
C GLY A 126 9.41 18.74 -25.45
N SER A 127 9.52 19.58 -24.43
CA SER A 127 9.70 19.18 -23.04
C SER A 127 8.36 18.86 -22.37
N TYR A 128 8.40 18.03 -21.34
CA TYR A 128 7.25 17.69 -20.52
C TYR A 128 7.35 18.43 -19.20
N LEU A 129 6.27 19.10 -18.81
CA LEU A 129 6.21 19.87 -17.56
C LEU A 129 5.07 19.34 -16.71
N GLY A 130 5.34 19.12 -15.43
CA GLY A 130 4.31 18.85 -14.42
C GLY A 130 4.63 19.57 -13.13
N LEU A 131 3.58 19.86 -12.39
CA LEU A 131 3.67 20.50 -11.09
C LEU A 131 3.47 19.43 -10.02
N SER A 132 4.36 19.43 -9.05
CA SER A 132 4.28 18.59 -7.87
C SER A 132 3.87 19.45 -6.68
N GLU A 133 2.90 18.98 -5.91
CA GLU A 133 2.39 19.74 -4.77
C GLU A 133 3.27 19.60 -3.53
N ASN A 134 4.14 18.58 -3.49
CA ASN A 134 4.98 18.28 -2.34
C ASN A 134 6.47 18.34 -2.66
N SER A 135 7.26 18.72 -1.65
CA SER A 135 8.71 18.66 -1.76
C SER A 135 9.18 17.20 -1.77
N HIS A 136 9.88 16.82 -2.85
CA HIS A 136 10.26 15.46 -3.15
C HIS A 136 11.76 15.20 -3.05
N LEU A 137 12.44 15.91 -2.15
CA LEU A 137 13.88 15.79 -1.96
C LEU A 137 14.29 14.40 -1.42
N GLY A 138 15.45 13.92 -1.89
CA GLY A 138 16.06 12.69 -1.42
C GLY A 138 15.88 11.49 -2.36
N LYS A 139 16.17 10.30 -1.83
CA LYS A 139 16.20 9.06 -2.61
C LYS A 139 14.80 8.57 -2.92
N ARG A 140 14.45 8.43 -4.19
CA ARG A 140 13.13 7.99 -4.66
C ARG A 140 13.23 7.06 -5.85
N LYS A 141 12.24 6.20 -5.99
CA LYS A 141 12.04 5.41 -7.21
C LYS A 141 11.16 6.23 -8.15
N LEU A 142 11.61 6.34 -9.40
CA LEU A 142 11.00 7.15 -10.44
C LEU A 142 10.45 6.21 -11.51
N TRP A 143 9.13 6.19 -11.64
CA TRP A 143 8.46 5.41 -12.67
C TRP A 143 7.83 6.37 -13.66
N LEU A 144 8.38 6.42 -14.87
CA LEU A 144 7.87 7.27 -15.95
C LEU A 144 7.17 6.39 -16.97
N GLN A 145 5.91 6.67 -17.26
CA GLN A 145 5.13 5.91 -18.23
C GLN A 145 4.43 6.80 -19.24
N SER A 146 4.27 6.29 -20.46
CA SER A 146 3.41 6.87 -21.49
C SER A 146 2.19 5.97 -21.68
N PRO A 147 1.00 6.38 -21.20
CA PRO A 147 -0.23 5.60 -21.40
C PRO A 147 -0.63 5.49 -22.88
N GLU A 148 -0.29 6.49 -23.71
CA GLU A 148 -0.61 6.48 -25.14
C GLU A 148 0.24 5.47 -25.92
N GLN A 149 1.50 5.29 -25.50
CA GLN A 149 2.48 4.48 -26.23
C GLN A 149 2.87 3.21 -25.50
N GLU A 150 2.24 2.93 -24.35
CA GLU A 150 2.41 1.71 -23.57
C GLU A 150 3.89 1.35 -23.34
N TRP A 151 4.69 2.31 -22.88
CA TRP A 151 6.06 2.05 -22.44
C TRP A 151 6.27 2.61 -21.04
N MET A 152 7.21 2.02 -20.31
CA MET A 152 7.51 2.40 -18.93
C MET A 152 9.02 2.37 -18.69
N LEU A 153 9.54 3.43 -18.09
CA LEU A 153 10.90 3.54 -17.57
C LEU A 153 10.86 3.49 -16.04
N LYS A 154 11.77 2.72 -15.46
CA LYS A 154 11.97 2.64 -14.01
C LYS A 154 13.40 2.97 -13.69
N ASP A 155 13.61 3.94 -12.83
CA ASP A 155 14.93 4.30 -12.33
C ASP A 155 14.85 4.65 -10.83
N GLU A 156 15.99 4.69 -10.16
CA GLU A 156 16.10 5.10 -8.76
C GLU A 156 17.14 6.21 -8.67
N ALA A 157 16.67 7.42 -8.36
CA ALA A 157 17.52 8.61 -8.34
C ALA A 157 17.39 9.35 -7.01
N LEU A 158 18.43 10.14 -6.71
CA LEU A 158 18.41 11.09 -5.62
C LEU A 158 17.96 12.43 -6.19
N ILE A 159 16.77 12.88 -5.82
CA ILE A 159 16.22 14.15 -6.26
C ILE A 159 16.85 15.27 -5.44
N GLU A 160 17.62 16.11 -6.12
CA GLU A 160 18.23 17.33 -5.59
C GLU A 160 17.67 18.53 -6.35
N ASN A 161 17.40 19.63 -5.63
CA ASN A 161 16.84 20.82 -6.24
C ASN A 161 17.80 21.43 -7.29
N GLY A 162 17.32 21.63 -8.52
CA GLY A 162 18.06 22.25 -9.61
C GLY A 162 19.10 21.34 -10.29
N LYS A 163 19.12 20.03 -9.99
CA LYS A 163 20.07 19.09 -10.60
C LYS A 163 19.40 18.27 -11.69
N ALA A 164 20.06 18.17 -12.84
CA ALA A 164 19.63 17.29 -13.91
C ALA A 164 19.93 15.83 -13.58
N LEU A 165 18.92 14.98 -13.74
CA LEU A 165 18.95 13.53 -13.51
C LEU A 165 18.65 12.86 -14.84
N SER A 166 19.61 12.09 -15.36
CA SER A 166 19.39 11.29 -16.56
C SER A 166 18.81 9.94 -16.14
N LEU A 167 17.55 9.71 -16.49
CA LEU A 167 16.85 8.45 -16.24
C LEU A 167 17.13 7.50 -17.38
N ARG A 168 17.73 6.35 -17.05
CA ARG A 168 18.11 5.32 -18.03
C ARG A 168 17.83 3.94 -17.47
N GLN A 169 17.44 3.04 -18.36
CA GLN A 169 17.20 1.63 -18.05
C GLN A 169 18.44 0.77 -18.30
#